data_AF-A0A820LB84-F1
#
_entry.id   AF-A0A820LB84-F1
#
_cell.length_a   1.000
_cell.length_b   1.000
_cell.length_c   1.000
_cell.angle_alpha   90.00
_cell.angle_beta   90.00
_cell.angle_gamma   90.00
#
_symmetry.space_group_name_H-M   'P 1'
#
loop_
_entity.id
_entity.type
_entity.pdbx_description
1 polymer ?
#
loop_
_entity_poly.entity_id
_entity_poly.type
_entity_poly.pdbx_seq_one_letter_code
_entity_poly.pdbx_strand_id
1 'polypeptide(L)'
;TSSKRFGASLGALSSGRVGISSLTIGLLINCCTIVIRYSCVRKQFGPSTGVEIPVIEYQTQNWRLIPIVASLYIYRHLALSVFDNLAEFYALSMSNDEDDQDLLAYMGRELHALSCSCKAICTWNTQRACQECREACGGHGYLYATGFGNIRNDNDPSCTFEGDNNVILQQTSNYILSNYEDIYINNTPINSPFKSILFIEQMRNTLRDNRCSITPECHIKDLLNAVDWLLCYILEKSARKIEQLTMRKDLTSFDLKNAAQVYYLRTLSIIYIQRTAIFRFFQYIENNEEIDDKCKNVLDKLLLVFTLKFLEENLNLLFEGNYFNNGSINIWIQNRLIDLCHNLRNEAAALVDVFAPPDHILNSVLGVTDGKVYEAINKQIHSNKHTFLTPAWIKQDLIQRSKL
;
A
#
# COMPACT_ATOMS: atom_id res chain seq x y z
N THR A 1 14.39 18.02 28.31
CA THR A 1 15.00 16.78 28.86
C THR A 1 15.53 15.92 27.71
N SER A 2 16.34 14.88 27.98
CA SER A 2 16.88 13.97 26.96
C SER A 2 15.80 13.34 26.07
N SER A 3 14.67 12.95 26.66
CA SER A 3 13.51 12.38 25.94
C SER A 3 12.88 13.35 24.91
N LYS A 4 12.76 14.65 25.25
CA LYS A 4 12.23 15.67 24.31
C LYS A 4 13.13 15.81 23.07
N ARG A 5 14.46 15.89 23.30
CA ARG A 5 15.46 15.97 22.22
C ARG A 5 15.45 14.73 21.33
N PHE A 6 15.30 13.55 21.92
CA PHE A 6 15.19 12.30 21.18
C PHE A 6 13.95 12.29 20.27
N GLY A 7 12.77 12.65 20.79
CA GLY A 7 11.54 12.75 19.99
C GLY A 7 11.68 13.69 18.79
N ALA A 8 12.23 14.89 18.99
CA ALA A 8 12.48 15.84 17.91
C ALA A 8 13.47 15.29 16.86
N SER A 9 14.55 14.61 17.30
CA SER A 9 15.52 14.01 16.38
C SER A 9 14.92 12.89 15.50
N LEU A 10 13.98 12.11 16.05
CA LEU A 10 13.30 11.05 15.30
C LEU A 10 12.44 11.59 14.15
N GLY A 11 11.82 12.77 14.34
CA GLY A 11 11.07 13.46 13.29
C GLY A 11 11.95 13.95 12.16
N ALA A 12 13.15 14.47 12.46
CA ALA A 12 14.11 14.88 11.43
C ALA A 12 14.59 13.69 10.55
N LEU A 13 14.67 12.48 11.12
CA LEU A 13 15.00 11.25 10.40
C LEU A 13 13.83 10.69 9.55
N SER A 14 12.65 11.32 9.58
CA SER A 14 11.47 10.84 8.83
C SER A 14 11.44 11.32 7.38
N SER A 15 12.12 12.42 7.05
CA SER A 15 12.05 13.04 5.71
C SER A 15 12.48 12.12 4.58
N GLY A 16 13.57 11.37 4.75
CA GLY A 16 14.02 10.38 3.76
C GLY A 16 12.96 9.31 3.49
N ARG A 17 12.38 8.74 4.56
CA ARG A 17 11.33 7.72 4.46
C ARG A 17 10.05 8.24 3.81
N VAL A 18 9.64 9.47 4.13
CA VAL A 18 8.48 10.12 3.49
C VAL A 18 8.75 10.36 2.00
N GLY A 19 9.93 10.86 1.65
CA GLY A 19 10.33 11.06 0.26
C GLY A 19 10.34 9.76 -0.54
N ILE A 20 10.81 8.67 0.07
CA ILE A 20 10.77 7.32 -0.53
C ILE A 20 9.34 6.86 -0.76
N SER A 21 8.45 7.01 0.22
CA SER A 21 7.03 6.68 0.04
C SER A 21 6.44 7.39 -1.17
N SER A 22 6.69 8.70 -1.31
CA SER A 22 6.22 9.49 -2.46
C SER A 22 6.83 9.04 -3.78
N LEU A 23 8.13 8.76 -3.81
CA LEU A 23 8.83 8.24 -5.01
C LEU A 23 8.22 6.92 -5.48
N THR A 24 8.03 5.98 -4.55
CA THR A 24 7.45 4.67 -4.82
C THR A 24 6.00 4.75 -5.30
N ILE A 25 5.23 5.76 -4.86
CA ILE A 25 3.89 6.02 -5.40
C ILE A 25 3.97 6.55 -6.83
N GLY A 26 4.95 7.39 -7.16
CA GLY A 26 5.22 7.79 -8.55
C GLY A 26 5.49 6.60 -9.48
N LEU A 27 6.26 5.62 -9.01
CA LEU A 27 6.50 4.37 -9.73
C LEU A 27 5.22 3.53 -9.89
N LEU A 28 4.37 3.47 -8.86
CA LEU A 28 3.06 2.80 -8.93
C LEU A 28 2.12 3.44 -9.93
N ILE A 29 2.10 4.78 -10.02
CA ILE A 29 1.34 5.52 -11.05
C ILE A 29 1.74 5.04 -12.45
N ASN A 30 3.05 4.93 -12.71
CA ASN A 30 3.55 4.46 -14.00
C ASN A 30 3.10 3.02 -14.28
N CYS A 31 3.23 2.11 -13.32
CA CYS A 31 2.77 0.72 -13.47
C CYS A 31 1.28 0.63 -13.82
N CYS A 32 0.42 1.31 -13.05
CA CYS A 32 -1.02 1.33 -13.25
C CYS A 32 -1.39 1.91 -14.62
N THR A 33 -0.78 3.04 -14.99
CA THR A 33 -1.02 3.71 -16.28
C THR A 33 -0.73 2.76 -17.44
N ILE A 34 0.44 2.11 -17.43
CA ILE A 34 0.87 1.22 -18.50
C ILE A 34 -0.07 0.03 -18.63
N VAL A 35 -0.34 -0.68 -17.52
CA VAL A 35 -1.11 -1.92 -17.57
C VAL A 35 -2.58 -1.68 -17.91
N ILE A 36 -3.19 -0.61 -17.41
CA ILE A 36 -4.61 -0.34 -17.64
C ILE A 36 -4.82 0.11 -19.08
N ARG A 37 -4.03 1.07 -19.59
CA ARG A 37 -4.10 1.49 -21.00
C ARG A 37 -3.90 0.31 -21.94
N TYR A 38 -2.90 -0.53 -21.67
CA TYR A 38 -2.67 -1.75 -22.45
C TYR A 38 -3.84 -2.73 -22.37
N SER A 39 -4.41 -2.94 -21.18
CA SER A 39 -5.54 -3.87 -21.00
C SER A 39 -6.81 -3.43 -21.73
N CYS A 40 -7.01 -2.12 -21.90
CA CYS A 40 -8.13 -1.57 -22.66
C CYS A 40 -8.01 -1.80 -24.19
N VAL A 41 -6.80 -1.96 -24.73
CA VAL A 41 -6.58 -2.11 -26.18
C VAL A 41 -6.18 -3.52 -26.60
N ARG A 42 -5.52 -4.28 -25.73
CA ARG A 42 -5.10 -5.64 -26.02
C ARG A 42 -6.32 -6.54 -26.10
N LYS A 43 -6.58 -7.11 -27.27
CA LYS A 43 -7.60 -8.14 -27.47
C LYS A 43 -6.94 -9.52 -27.53
N GLN A 44 -7.57 -10.51 -26.91
CA GLN A 44 -7.12 -11.90 -26.95
C GLN A 44 -8.25 -12.80 -26.47
N PHE A 45 -8.63 -13.79 -27.30
CA PHE A 45 -9.82 -14.62 -27.06
C PHE A 45 -11.10 -13.78 -26.99
N GLY A 46 -12.24 -14.46 -26.82
CA GLY A 46 -13.53 -13.79 -26.76
C GLY A 46 -14.68 -14.78 -26.70
N PRO A 47 -15.93 -14.29 -26.76
CA PRO A 47 -17.11 -15.13 -26.89
C PRO A 47 -17.02 -16.01 -28.14
N SER A 48 -17.85 -17.05 -28.21
CA SER A 48 -17.91 -18.01 -29.32
C SER A 48 -18.24 -17.37 -30.68
N THR A 49 -18.56 -16.08 -30.72
CA THR A 49 -18.79 -15.27 -31.93
C THR A 49 -17.54 -15.03 -32.75
N GLY A 50 -16.34 -15.32 -32.21
CA GLY A 50 -15.07 -15.21 -32.93
C GLY A 50 -14.45 -13.80 -32.95
N VAL A 51 -15.15 -12.80 -32.39
CA VAL A 51 -14.60 -11.45 -32.21
C VAL A 51 -13.86 -11.39 -30.88
N GLU A 52 -12.55 -11.11 -30.93
CA GLU A 52 -11.78 -10.93 -29.72
C GLU A 52 -12.20 -9.68 -28.95
N ILE A 53 -12.17 -9.76 -27.62
CA ILE A 53 -12.52 -8.65 -26.73
C ILE A 53 -11.28 -8.14 -25.98
N PRO A 54 -11.26 -6.86 -25.56
CA PRO A 54 -10.19 -6.33 -24.72
C PRO A 54 -9.98 -7.16 -23.46
N VAL A 55 -8.73 -7.35 -23.04
CA VAL A 55 -8.44 -8.20 -21.87
C VAL A 55 -8.99 -7.60 -20.57
N ILE A 56 -9.21 -6.29 -20.51
CA ILE A 56 -9.89 -5.64 -19.37
C ILE A 56 -11.35 -6.09 -19.20
N GLU A 57 -11.95 -6.75 -20.20
CA GLU A 57 -13.31 -7.30 -20.08
C GLU A 57 -13.35 -8.59 -19.24
N TYR A 58 -12.20 -9.23 -19.00
CA TYR A 58 -12.15 -10.48 -18.23
C TYR A 58 -12.10 -10.22 -16.73
N GLN A 59 -12.95 -10.95 -15.99
CA GLN A 59 -13.00 -10.91 -14.53
C GLN A 59 -11.63 -11.14 -13.88
N THR A 60 -10.82 -12.04 -14.40
CA THR A 60 -9.46 -12.32 -13.89
C THR A 60 -8.53 -11.12 -14.04
N GLN A 61 -8.64 -10.37 -15.15
CA GLN A 61 -7.89 -9.14 -15.37
C GLN A 61 -8.38 -8.01 -14.44
N ASN A 62 -9.69 -7.90 -14.21
CA ASN A 62 -10.22 -6.93 -13.25
C ASN A 62 -9.79 -7.25 -11.81
N TRP A 63 -9.93 -8.51 -11.40
CA TRP A 63 -9.61 -8.97 -10.04
C TRP A 63 -8.14 -8.74 -9.66
N ARG A 64 -7.21 -8.86 -10.62
CA ARG A 64 -5.79 -8.57 -10.37
C ARG A 64 -5.46 -7.06 -10.41
N LEU A 65 -6.08 -6.27 -11.30
CA LEU A 65 -5.66 -4.89 -11.55
C LEU A 65 -6.43 -3.84 -10.74
N ILE A 66 -7.74 -4.01 -10.55
CA ILE A 66 -8.55 -3.00 -9.85
C ILE A 66 -8.13 -2.85 -8.38
N PRO A 67 -7.79 -3.91 -7.63
CA PRO A 67 -7.22 -3.75 -6.29
C PRO A 67 -5.88 -2.99 -6.28
N ILE A 68 -5.05 -3.14 -7.32
CA ILE A 68 -3.82 -2.36 -7.46
C ILE A 68 -4.15 -0.88 -7.71
N VAL A 69 -5.11 -0.57 -8.57
CA VAL A 69 -5.59 0.81 -8.78
C VAL A 69 -6.16 1.39 -7.48
N ALA A 70 -6.96 0.63 -6.73
CA ALA A 70 -7.43 1.05 -5.41
C ALA A 70 -6.26 1.35 -4.46
N SER A 71 -5.26 0.46 -4.39
CA SER A 71 -4.05 0.68 -3.59
C SER A 71 -3.30 1.96 -3.97
N LEU A 72 -3.29 2.32 -5.26
CA LEU A 72 -2.66 3.56 -5.72
C LEU A 72 -3.34 4.77 -5.09
N TYR A 73 -4.67 4.85 -5.12
CA TYR A 73 -5.40 5.98 -4.54
C TYR A 73 -5.22 6.04 -3.02
N ILE A 74 -5.41 4.91 -2.32
CA ILE A 74 -5.36 4.85 -0.86
C ILE A 74 -3.94 5.15 -0.36
N TYR A 75 -2.91 4.52 -0.94
CA TYR A 75 -1.53 4.77 -0.49
C TYR A 75 -0.95 6.08 -0.98
N ARG A 76 -1.41 6.63 -2.11
CA ARG A 76 -1.06 8.01 -2.51
C ARG A 76 -1.60 9.00 -1.48
N HIS A 77 -2.86 8.85 -1.07
CA HIS A 77 -3.43 9.71 -0.04
C HIS A 77 -2.72 9.52 1.31
N LEU A 78 -2.40 8.28 1.70
CA LEU A 78 -1.57 8.01 2.88
C LEU A 78 -0.24 8.77 2.80
N ALA A 79 0.52 8.61 1.71
CA ALA A 79 1.83 9.24 1.55
C ALA A 79 1.76 10.77 1.63
N LEU A 80 0.75 11.39 0.99
CA LEU A 80 0.51 12.83 1.09
C LEU A 80 0.15 13.26 2.52
N SER A 81 -0.77 12.56 3.18
CA SER A 81 -1.14 12.90 4.55
C SER A 81 0.02 12.78 5.55
N VAL A 82 0.96 11.84 5.33
CA VAL A 82 2.18 11.71 6.15
C VAL A 82 3.19 12.81 5.78
N PHE A 83 3.24 13.24 4.52
CA PHE A 83 4.01 14.41 4.10
C PHE A 83 3.48 15.70 4.75
N ASP A 84 2.16 15.87 4.86
CA ASP A 84 1.56 17.02 5.55
C ASP A 84 1.94 17.00 7.04
N ASN A 85 1.91 15.83 7.69
CA ASN A 85 2.39 15.68 9.08
C ASN A 85 3.88 16.07 9.24
N LEU A 86 4.71 15.74 8.24
CA LEU A 86 6.12 16.16 8.22
C LEU A 86 6.26 17.68 8.05
N ALA A 87 5.45 18.29 7.18
CA ALA A 87 5.44 19.73 6.96
C ALA A 87 5.01 20.48 8.23
N GLU A 88 3.94 20.02 8.89
CA GLU A 88 3.50 20.54 10.19
C GLU A 88 4.60 20.43 11.26
N PHE A 89 5.28 19.28 11.33
CA PHE A 89 6.41 19.09 12.25
C PHE A 89 7.54 20.09 11.98
N TYR A 90 7.92 20.30 10.72
CA TYR A 90 8.97 21.26 10.38
C TYR A 90 8.55 22.70 10.67
N ALA A 91 7.31 23.08 10.35
CA ALA A 91 6.78 24.39 10.67
C ALA A 91 6.88 24.68 12.18
N LEU A 92 6.49 23.72 13.02
CA LEU A 92 6.60 23.84 14.47
C LEU A 92 8.06 23.86 14.95
N SER A 93 8.95 23.07 14.32
CA SER A 93 10.37 23.03 14.70
C SER A 93 11.12 24.35 14.49
N MET A 94 10.58 25.23 13.65
CA MET A 94 11.10 26.57 13.39
C MET A 94 10.50 27.63 14.33
N SER A 95 9.51 27.26 15.15
CA SER A 95 8.98 28.10 16.22
C SER A 95 10.04 28.32 17.30
N ASN A 96 10.07 29.52 17.88
CA ASN A 96 10.93 29.85 19.01
C ASN A 96 10.20 29.75 20.36
N ASP A 97 8.98 29.21 20.38
CA ASP A 97 8.20 29.05 21.62
C ASP A 97 8.72 27.87 22.46
N GLU A 98 8.91 28.08 23.75
CA GLU A 98 9.34 27.02 24.67
C GLU A 98 8.23 26.01 24.95
N ASP A 99 6.96 26.44 24.87
CA ASP A 99 5.80 25.58 25.10
C ASP A 99 5.62 24.55 23.96
N ASP A 100 6.15 24.82 22.77
CA ASP A 100 6.10 23.93 21.61
C ASP A 100 7.03 22.71 21.74
N GLN A 101 7.97 22.71 22.69
CA GLN A 101 8.99 21.67 22.80
C GLN A 101 8.42 20.29 23.16
N ASP A 102 7.35 20.23 23.95
CA ASP A 102 6.67 18.97 24.26
C ASP A 102 5.87 18.46 23.07
N LEU A 103 5.07 19.34 22.46
CA LEU A 103 4.29 19.03 21.27
C LEU A 103 5.18 18.50 20.14
N LEU A 104 6.31 19.17 19.89
CA LEU A 104 7.30 18.77 18.90
C LEU A 104 7.87 17.37 19.18
N ALA A 105 8.12 17.03 20.44
CA ALA A 105 8.58 15.70 20.82
C ALA A 105 7.52 14.61 20.60
N TYR A 106 6.24 14.90 20.88
CA TYR A 106 5.13 13.99 20.59
C TYR A 106 4.94 13.80 19.07
N MET A 107 4.90 14.90 18.31
CA MET A 107 4.82 14.87 16.84
C MET A 107 5.97 14.06 16.23
N GLY A 108 7.20 14.30 16.68
CA GLY A 108 8.38 13.59 16.16
C GLY A 108 8.33 12.08 16.38
N ARG A 109 7.85 11.60 17.55
CA ARG A 109 7.69 10.16 17.82
C ARG A 109 6.58 9.54 16.97
N GLU A 110 5.44 10.21 16.85
CA GLU A 110 4.30 9.72 16.06
C GLU A 110 4.63 9.69 14.56
N LEU A 111 5.23 10.77 14.05
CA LEU A 111 5.70 10.86 12.67
C LEU A 111 6.74 9.79 12.36
N HIS A 112 7.64 9.49 13.30
CA HIS A 112 8.61 8.41 13.14
C HIS A 112 7.93 7.05 12.94
N ALA A 113 6.92 6.73 13.76
CA ALA A 113 6.16 5.49 13.64
C ALA A 113 5.36 5.40 12.33
N LEU A 114 4.71 6.50 11.93
CA LEU A 114 3.96 6.61 10.67
C LEU A 114 4.89 6.47 9.46
N SER A 115 5.99 7.21 9.41
CA SER A 115 6.94 7.17 8.30
C SER A 115 7.64 5.82 8.14
N CYS A 116 8.01 5.14 9.24
CA CYS A 116 8.53 3.76 9.20
C CYS A 116 7.58 2.81 8.45
N SER A 117 6.33 2.74 8.92
CA SER A 117 5.36 1.78 8.42
C SER A 117 4.81 2.18 7.05
N CYS A 118 4.64 3.48 6.77
CA CYS A 118 4.27 4.02 5.47
C CYS A 118 5.30 3.65 4.39
N LYS A 119 6.59 3.88 4.66
CA LYS A 119 7.67 3.49 3.74
C LYS A 119 7.66 1.99 3.47
N ALA A 120 7.54 1.17 4.51
CA ALA A 120 7.52 -0.28 4.36
C ALA A 120 6.34 -0.76 3.50
N ILE A 121 5.13 -0.27 3.76
CA ILE A 121 3.94 -0.73 3.03
C ILE A 121 3.90 -0.21 1.59
N CYS A 122 4.24 1.05 1.34
CA CYS A 122 4.26 1.61 0.00
C CYS A 122 5.28 0.87 -0.88
N THR A 123 6.51 0.67 -0.38
CA THR A 123 7.59 0.06 -1.17
C THR A 123 7.30 -1.40 -1.52
N TRP A 124 6.79 -2.19 -0.56
CA TRP A 124 6.35 -3.57 -0.84
C TRP A 124 5.11 -3.62 -1.76
N ASN A 125 4.17 -2.70 -1.62
CA ASN A 125 2.99 -2.64 -2.48
C ASN A 125 3.41 -2.37 -3.93
N THR A 126 4.18 -1.33 -4.17
CA THR A 126 4.67 -0.99 -5.53
C THR A 126 5.54 -2.10 -6.11
N GLN A 127 6.38 -2.74 -5.28
CA GLN A 127 7.19 -3.87 -5.68
C GLN A 127 6.32 -4.99 -6.28
N ARG A 128 5.28 -5.42 -5.54
CA ARG A 128 4.36 -6.49 -5.96
C ARG A 128 3.49 -6.05 -7.14
N ALA A 129 2.95 -4.84 -7.10
CA ALA A 129 2.13 -4.28 -8.15
C ALA A 129 2.90 -4.22 -9.48
N CYS A 130 4.15 -3.76 -9.49
CA CYS A 130 4.98 -3.72 -10.69
C CYS A 130 5.12 -5.11 -11.34
N GLN A 131 5.30 -6.15 -10.54
CA GLN A 131 5.39 -7.52 -11.04
C GLN A 131 4.06 -8.00 -11.62
N GLU A 132 2.95 -7.80 -10.90
CA GLU A 132 1.61 -8.21 -11.37
C GLU A 132 1.23 -7.45 -12.64
N CYS A 133 1.48 -6.13 -12.71
CA CYS A 133 1.23 -5.31 -13.89
C CYS A 133 2.03 -5.79 -15.11
N ARG A 134 3.30 -6.19 -14.90
CA ARG A 134 4.15 -6.75 -15.95
C ARG A 134 3.59 -8.07 -16.48
N GLU A 135 3.18 -8.97 -15.60
CA GLU A 135 2.60 -10.27 -15.96
C GLU A 135 1.22 -10.13 -16.64
N ALA A 136 0.41 -9.17 -16.19
CA ALA A 136 -0.87 -8.82 -16.79
C ALA A 136 -0.76 -8.26 -18.22
N CYS A 137 0.42 -7.78 -18.62
CA CYS A 137 0.73 -7.38 -20.00
C CYS A 137 1.19 -8.55 -20.90
N GLY A 138 1.27 -9.77 -20.36
CA GLY A 138 1.73 -10.97 -21.07
C GLY A 138 3.17 -10.83 -21.57
N GLY A 139 3.47 -11.47 -22.71
CA GLY A 139 4.82 -11.46 -23.29
C GLY A 139 5.34 -10.06 -23.61
N HIS A 140 4.47 -9.13 -24.03
CA HIS A 140 4.89 -7.75 -24.30
C HIS A 140 5.35 -7.03 -23.03
N GLY A 141 4.81 -7.38 -21.85
CA GLY A 141 5.27 -6.83 -20.57
C GLY A 141 6.74 -7.11 -20.28
N TYR A 142 7.37 -8.10 -20.93
CA TYR A 142 8.79 -8.39 -20.77
C TYR A 142 9.70 -7.52 -21.65
N LEU A 143 9.16 -6.78 -22.63
CA LEU A 143 9.98 -5.92 -23.47
C LEU A 143 10.61 -4.79 -22.64
N TYR A 144 11.89 -4.52 -22.88
CA TYR A 144 12.59 -3.38 -22.25
C TYR A 144 11.85 -2.06 -22.48
N ALA A 145 11.29 -1.88 -23.68
CA ALA A 145 10.53 -0.71 -24.09
C ALA A 145 9.22 -0.47 -23.32
N THR A 146 8.78 -1.41 -22.47
CA THR A 146 7.62 -1.20 -21.60
C THR A 146 7.94 -0.39 -20.35
N GLY A 147 9.21 -0.34 -19.94
CA GLY A 147 9.64 0.34 -18.72
C GLY A 147 9.46 -0.46 -17.42
N PHE A 148 8.70 -1.56 -17.38
CA PHE A 148 8.47 -2.32 -16.14
C PHE A 148 9.77 -2.82 -15.47
N GLY A 149 10.75 -3.26 -16.27
CA GLY A 149 12.05 -3.70 -15.74
C GLY A 149 12.80 -2.58 -15.04
N ASN A 150 12.77 -1.36 -15.61
CA ASN A 150 13.41 -0.19 -14.99
C ASN A 150 12.65 0.26 -13.74
N ILE A 151 11.32 0.34 -13.81
CA ILE A 151 10.48 0.69 -12.66
C ILE A 151 10.74 -0.27 -11.49
N ARG A 152 10.87 -1.56 -11.77
CA ARG A 152 11.19 -2.58 -10.76
C ARG A 152 12.58 -2.36 -10.17
N ASN A 153 13.59 -2.17 -11.02
CA ASN A 153 14.97 -1.92 -10.61
C ASN A 153 15.10 -0.66 -9.75
N ASP A 154 14.32 0.38 -10.05
CA ASP A 154 14.31 1.63 -9.28
C ASP A 154 13.58 1.49 -7.94
N ASN A 155 12.52 0.67 -7.88
CA ASN A 155 11.78 0.44 -6.63
C ASN A 155 12.49 -0.52 -5.67
N ASP A 156 13.22 -1.54 -6.15
CA ASP A 156 13.77 -2.59 -5.28
C ASP A 156 14.73 -2.10 -4.18
N PRO A 157 15.66 -1.14 -4.44
CA PRO A 157 16.44 -0.50 -3.39
C PRO A 157 15.57 0.16 -2.32
N SER A 158 14.36 0.58 -2.69
CA SER A 158 13.44 1.25 -1.78
C SER A 158 12.92 0.39 -0.65
N CYS A 159 12.93 -0.93 -0.82
CA CYS A 159 12.64 -1.86 0.27
C CYS A 159 13.77 -1.94 1.32
N THR A 160 14.95 -1.40 1.03
CA THR A 160 16.19 -1.63 1.80
C THR A 160 16.84 -0.35 2.34
N PHE A 161 16.99 0.69 1.53
CA PHE A 161 17.60 1.95 1.99
C PHE A 161 16.71 2.67 3.02
N GLU A 162 17.28 3.66 3.74
CA GLU A 162 16.57 4.39 4.80
C GLU A 162 15.86 3.46 5.80
N GLY A 163 16.51 2.32 6.05
CA GLY A 163 16.09 1.24 6.93
C GLY A 163 15.37 0.08 6.21
N ASP A 164 15.85 -1.15 6.45
CA ASP A 164 15.19 -2.37 6.00
C ASP A 164 13.73 -2.42 6.47
N ASN A 165 12.81 -2.79 5.58
CA ASN A 165 11.38 -2.77 5.87
C ASN A 165 10.99 -3.62 7.09
N ASN A 166 11.60 -4.78 7.32
CA ASN A 166 11.26 -5.61 8.49
C ASN A 166 11.84 -5.04 9.79
N VAL A 167 13.00 -4.41 9.74
CA VAL A 167 13.64 -3.76 10.90
C VAL A 167 12.88 -2.49 11.29
N ILE A 168 12.53 -1.62 10.35
CA ILE A 168 11.89 -0.33 10.67
C ILE A 168 10.46 -0.49 11.19
N LEU A 169 9.74 -1.56 10.80
CA LEU A 169 8.42 -1.87 11.36
C LEU A 169 8.50 -2.09 12.88
N GLN A 170 9.63 -2.54 13.41
CA GLN A 170 9.79 -2.69 14.86
C GLN A 170 9.63 -1.35 15.59
N GLN A 171 10.07 -0.23 14.98
CA GLN A 171 9.89 1.10 15.55
C GLN A 171 8.42 1.46 15.70
N THR A 172 7.60 1.13 14.69
CA THR A 172 6.15 1.34 14.72
C THR A 172 5.50 0.49 15.82
N SER A 173 5.80 -0.81 15.90
CA SER A 173 5.24 -1.66 16.96
C SER A 173 5.67 -1.24 18.37
N ASN A 174 6.92 -0.81 18.54
CA ASN A 174 7.42 -0.31 19.81
C ASN A 174 6.69 0.95 20.24
N TYR A 175 6.44 1.86 19.30
CA TYR A 175 5.65 3.07 19.55
C TYR A 175 4.22 2.72 19.98
N ILE A 176 3.54 1.81 19.27
CA ILE A 176 2.16 1.41 19.61
C ILE A 176 2.12 0.72 20.98
N LEU A 177 3.01 -0.24 21.25
CA LEU A 177 3.07 -0.94 22.54
C LEU A 177 3.37 0.00 23.71
N SER A 178 4.32 0.92 23.55
CA SER A 178 4.63 1.90 24.59
C SER A 178 3.39 2.73 24.96
N ASN A 179 2.63 3.19 23.96
CA ASN A 179 1.40 3.94 24.22
C ASN A 179 0.29 3.06 24.83
N TYR A 180 0.22 1.78 24.44
CA TYR A 180 -0.68 0.83 25.08
C TYR A 180 -0.36 0.64 26.57
N GLU A 181 0.92 0.45 26.92
CA GLU A 181 1.38 0.34 28.31
C GLU A 181 1.09 1.63 29.09
N ASP A 182 1.37 2.78 28.49
CA ASP A 182 1.09 4.08 29.09
C ASP A 182 -0.39 4.25 29.44
N ILE A 183 -1.30 3.89 28.52
CA ILE A 183 -2.74 4.06 28.73
C ILE A 183 -3.30 3.01 29.70
N TYR A 184 -2.96 1.73 29.52
CA TYR A 184 -3.63 0.63 30.22
C TYR A 184 -2.93 0.16 31.49
N ILE A 185 -1.64 0.45 31.65
CA ILE A 185 -0.85 0.06 32.82
C ILE A 185 -0.53 1.29 33.67
N ASN A 186 -0.01 2.35 33.05
CA ASN A 186 0.45 3.55 33.77
C ASN A 186 -0.66 4.59 34.00
N ASN A 187 -1.83 4.44 33.36
CA ASN A 187 -2.94 5.41 33.38
C ASN A 187 -2.51 6.82 32.91
N THR A 188 -1.59 6.88 31.95
CA THR A 188 -1.11 8.11 31.33
C THR A 188 -2.06 8.52 30.18
N PRO A 189 -2.44 9.80 30.05
CA PRO A 189 -3.25 10.28 28.93
C PRO A 189 -2.56 10.08 27.57
N ILE A 190 -3.35 9.79 26.54
CA ILE A 190 -2.84 9.66 25.18
C ILE A 190 -2.36 11.02 24.66
N ASN A 191 -1.21 11.03 23.98
CA ASN A 191 -0.71 12.19 23.27
C ASN A 191 -0.41 11.80 21.83
N SER A 192 -1.35 12.10 20.94
CA SER A 192 -1.31 11.73 19.52
C SER A 192 -1.70 12.94 18.67
N PRO A 193 -0.77 13.90 18.46
CA PRO A 193 -1.03 15.09 17.63
C PRO A 193 -1.63 14.77 16.26
N PHE A 194 -1.18 13.69 15.61
CA PHE A 194 -1.69 13.23 14.30
C PHE A 194 -2.83 12.20 14.41
N LYS A 195 -3.34 11.98 15.63
CA LYS A 195 -4.50 11.14 15.94
C LYS A 195 -4.37 9.68 15.49
N SER A 196 -3.16 9.19 15.23
CA SER A 196 -2.93 7.87 14.64
C SER A 196 -3.14 6.71 15.63
N ILE A 197 -3.09 6.98 16.94
CA ILE A 197 -3.23 5.95 18.00
C ILE A 197 -4.48 6.13 18.87
N LEU A 198 -5.40 7.04 18.53
CA LEU A 198 -6.64 7.26 19.31
C LEU A 198 -7.51 6.00 19.44
N PHE A 199 -7.37 5.04 18.54
CA PHE A 199 -8.06 3.75 18.63
C PHE A 199 -7.75 2.99 19.93
N ILE A 200 -6.58 3.22 20.54
CA ILE A 200 -6.17 2.55 21.78
C ILE A 200 -7.12 2.90 22.94
N GLU A 201 -7.64 4.12 22.99
CA GLU A 201 -8.58 4.55 24.04
C GLU A 201 -9.92 3.78 23.97
N GLN A 202 -10.37 3.47 22.75
CA GLN A 202 -11.64 2.78 22.51
C GLN A 202 -11.49 1.24 22.44
N MET A 203 -10.26 0.74 22.47
CA MET A 203 -9.92 -0.67 22.24
C MET A 203 -10.76 -1.65 23.09
N ARG A 204 -10.96 -1.39 24.39
CA ARG A 204 -11.80 -2.27 25.24
C ARG A 204 -13.25 -2.32 24.78
N ASN A 205 -13.81 -1.22 24.28
CA ASN A 205 -15.17 -1.17 23.78
C ASN A 205 -15.26 -1.88 22.42
N THR A 206 -14.31 -1.62 21.53
CA THR A 206 -14.21 -2.28 20.22
C THR A 206 -14.13 -3.79 20.36
N LEU A 207 -13.30 -4.32 21.26
CA LEU A 207 -13.17 -5.77 21.48
C LEU A 207 -14.35 -6.41 22.21
N ARG A 208 -15.17 -5.62 22.92
CA ARG A 208 -16.41 -6.11 23.56
C ARG A 208 -17.53 -6.29 22.55
N ASP A 209 -17.59 -5.44 21.53
CA ASP A 209 -18.58 -5.55 20.46
C ASP A 209 -18.14 -6.59 19.42
N ASN A 210 -18.10 -7.86 19.83
CA ASN A 210 -17.79 -9.00 18.96
C ASN A 210 -18.95 -9.38 18.01
N ARG A 211 -19.90 -8.47 17.77
CA ARG A 211 -20.96 -8.70 16.79
C ARG A 211 -20.41 -8.34 15.42
N CYS A 212 -20.20 -9.36 14.60
CA CYS A 212 -19.99 -9.15 13.17
C CYS A 212 -21.25 -8.52 12.57
N SER A 213 -21.20 -7.21 12.32
CA SER A 213 -22.26 -6.48 11.61
C SER A 213 -22.15 -6.61 10.09
N ILE A 214 -21.16 -7.36 9.59
CA ILE A 214 -20.98 -7.53 8.15
C ILE A 214 -22.01 -8.55 7.64
N THR A 215 -23.11 -8.01 7.12
CA THR A 215 -24.12 -8.73 6.36
C THR A 215 -24.06 -8.31 4.88
N PRO A 216 -24.82 -8.97 3.97
CA PRO A 216 -24.89 -8.54 2.58
C PRO A 216 -25.29 -7.07 2.38
N GLU A 217 -25.99 -6.48 3.34
CA GLU A 217 -26.46 -5.11 3.39
C GLU A 217 -25.50 -4.16 4.11
N CYS A 218 -24.31 -4.61 4.50
CA CYS A 218 -23.39 -3.80 5.30
C CYS A 218 -22.90 -2.56 4.55
N HIS A 219 -22.68 -1.50 5.32
CA HIS A 219 -22.15 -0.23 4.85
C HIS A 219 -20.65 -0.15 5.09
N ILE A 220 -20.00 0.85 4.50
CA ILE A 220 -18.56 1.11 4.71
C ILE A 220 -18.22 1.21 6.20
N LYS A 221 -19.09 1.80 7.03
CA LYS A 221 -18.88 1.94 8.48
C LYS A 221 -18.77 0.58 9.18
N ASP A 222 -19.51 -0.43 8.75
CA ASP A 222 -19.41 -1.78 9.32
C ASP A 222 -18.07 -2.43 8.98
N LEU A 223 -17.57 -2.21 7.76
CA LEU A 223 -16.24 -2.65 7.35
C LEU A 223 -15.14 -1.92 8.14
N LEU A 224 -15.29 -0.61 8.37
CA LEU A 224 -14.35 0.17 9.20
C LEU A 224 -14.30 -0.35 10.64
N ASN A 225 -15.46 -0.72 11.21
CA ASN A 225 -15.50 -1.34 12.54
C ASN A 225 -14.74 -2.67 12.58
N ALA A 226 -14.83 -3.49 11.51
CA ALA A 226 -14.07 -4.73 11.40
C ALA A 226 -12.56 -4.50 11.30
N VAL A 227 -12.14 -3.47 10.54
CA VAL A 227 -10.75 -3.04 10.44
C VAL A 227 -10.21 -2.56 11.80
N ASP A 228 -11.00 -1.77 12.53
CA ASP A 228 -10.65 -1.28 13.87
C ASP A 228 -10.57 -2.42 14.89
N TRP A 229 -11.53 -3.34 14.84
CA TRP A 229 -11.53 -4.54 15.65
C TRP A 229 -10.27 -5.37 15.39
N LEU A 230 -9.89 -5.58 14.12
CA LEU A 230 -8.70 -6.35 13.76
C LEU A 230 -7.42 -5.73 14.32
N LEU A 231 -7.28 -4.39 14.23
CA LEU A 231 -6.14 -3.68 14.80
C LEU A 231 -6.11 -3.79 16.33
N CYS A 232 -7.25 -3.64 16.99
CA CYS A 232 -7.37 -3.82 18.44
C CYS A 232 -7.02 -5.26 18.85
N TYR A 233 -7.49 -6.25 18.10
CA TYR A 233 -7.25 -7.66 18.37
C TYR A 233 -5.77 -8.01 18.27
N ILE A 234 -5.08 -7.60 17.19
CA ILE A 234 -3.65 -7.87 17.04
C ILE A 234 -2.81 -7.12 18.08
N LEU A 235 -3.24 -5.93 18.52
CA LEU A 235 -2.61 -5.21 19.64
C LEU A 235 -2.76 -5.98 20.95
N GLU A 236 -3.98 -6.42 21.30
CA GLU A 236 -4.22 -7.21 22.51
C GLU A 236 -3.40 -8.51 22.50
N LYS A 237 -3.44 -9.23 21.36
CA LYS A 237 -2.68 -10.46 21.15
C LYS A 237 -1.17 -10.23 21.30
N SER A 238 -0.66 -9.11 20.80
CA SER A 238 0.76 -8.73 20.93
C SER A 238 1.13 -8.39 22.37
N ALA A 239 0.30 -7.60 23.06
CA ALA A 239 0.53 -7.23 24.46
C ALA A 239 0.53 -8.46 25.38
N ARG A 240 -0.46 -9.36 25.24
CA ARG A 240 -0.51 -10.64 25.98
C ARG A 240 0.72 -11.50 25.73
N LYS A 241 1.24 -11.52 24.50
CA LYS A 241 2.46 -12.27 24.18
C LYS A 241 3.68 -11.71 24.92
N ILE A 242 3.82 -10.39 24.99
CA ILE A 242 4.89 -9.72 25.73
C ILE A 242 4.75 -9.99 27.23
N GLU A 243 3.53 -9.91 27.78
CA GLU A 243 3.25 -10.21 29.18
C GLU A 243 3.66 -11.66 29.55
N GLN A 244 3.25 -12.64 28.73
CA GLN A 244 3.64 -14.04 28.91
C GLN A 244 5.16 -14.25 28.89
N LEU A 245 5.86 -13.59 27.98
CA LEU A 245 7.31 -13.70 27.88
C LEU A 245 8.00 -13.02 29.07
N THR A 246 7.43 -11.93 29.61
CA THR A 246 7.97 -11.19 30.77
C THR A 246 7.97 -12.05 32.04
N MET A 247 7.11 -13.06 32.13
CA MET A 247 7.13 -14.04 33.23
C MET A 247 8.41 -14.90 33.25
N ARG A 248 9.16 -14.96 32.14
CA ARG A 248 10.43 -15.67 32.03
C ARG A 248 11.58 -14.78 32.49
N LYS A 249 12.08 -15.01 33.72
CA LYS A 249 13.12 -14.19 34.37
C LYS A 249 14.50 -14.27 33.70
N ASP A 250 14.71 -15.24 32.81
CA ASP A 250 15.94 -15.43 32.04
C ASP A 250 16.04 -14.52 30.80
N LEU A 251 14.95 -13.86 30.41
CA LEU A 251 14.91 -13.04 29.21
C LEU A 251 15.18 -11.56 29.49
N THR A 252 15.99 -10.93 28.64
CA THR A 252 16.15 -9.48 28.63
C THR A 252 15.01 -8.80 27.86
N SER A 253 14.84 -7.48 28.01
CA SER A 253 13.88 -6.70 27.22
C SER A 253 14.05 -6.87 25.71
N PHE A 254 15.30 -7.04 25.25
CA PHE A 254 15.60 -7.35 23.86
C PHE A 254 15.05 -8.72 23.45
N ASP A 255 15.29 -9.75 24.25
CA ASP A 255 14.84 -11.12 23.97
C ASP A 255 13.31 -11.22 23.90
N LEU A 256 12.62 -10.51 24.79
CA LEU A 256 11.15 -10.43 24.80
C LEU A 256 10.62 -9.90 23.46
N LYS A 257 11.14 -8.75 23.02
CA LYS A 257 10.70 -8.11 21.78
C LYS A 257 11.06 -8.94 20.56
N ASN A 258 12.28 -9.50 20.54
CA ASN A 258 12.74 -10.35 19.44
C ASN A 258 11.86 -11.61 19.29
N ALA A 259 11.50 -12.26 20.40
CA ALA A 259 10.64 -13.45 20.40
C ALA A 259 9.18 -13.17 19.99
N ALA A 260 8.74 -11.91 20.01
CA ALA A 260 7.39 -11.49 19.60
C ALA A 260 7.31 -10.91 18.18
N GLN A 261 8.43 -10.80 17.43
CA GLN A 261 8.42 -10.03 16.18
C GLN A 261 7.50 -10.60 15.08
N VAL A 262 7.71 -11.85 14.68
CA VAL A 262 7.24 -12.37 13.38
C VAL A 262 5.72 -12.33 13.21
N TYR A 263 4.98 -12.87 14.19
CA TYR A 263 3.52 -13.04 14.11
C TYR A 263 2.72 -12.07 14.99
N TYR A 264 3.40 -11.19 15.75
CA TYR A 264 2.75 -10.23 16.64
C TYR A 264 3.15 -8.81 16.23
N LEU A 265 4.36 -8.36 16.59
CA LEU A 265 4.76 -6.95 16.46
C LEU A 265 4.89 -6.47 15.00
N ARG A 266 5.44 -7.30 14.12
CA ARG A 266 5.51 -7.00 12.69
C ARG A 266 4.11 -6.90 12.08
N THR A 267 3.25 -7.87 12.39
CA THR A 267 1.86 -7.92 11.92
C THR A 267 1.06 -6.72 12.41
N LEU A 268 1.21 -6.35 13.70
CA LEU A 268 0.62 -5.15 14.29
C LEU A 268 0.98 -3.89 13.50
N SER A 269 2.25 -3.72 13.14
CA SER A 269 2.72 -2.53 12.41
C SER A 269 2.13 -2.43 11.00
N ILE A 270 1.98 -3.56 10.31
CA ILE A 270 1.39 -3.63 8.96
C ILE A 270 -0.11 -3.33 9.02
N ILE A 271 -0.84 -3.99 9.93
CA ILE A 271 -2.28 -3.78 10.12
C ILE A 271 -2.56 -2.33 10.52
N TYR A 272 -1.74 -1.77 11.42
CA TYR A 272 -1.83 -0.38 11.86
C TYR A 272 -1.76 0.61 10.69
N ILE A 273 -0.76 0.48 9.81
CA ILE A 273 -0.60 1.46 8.72
C ILE A 273 -1.64 1.27 7.63
N GLN A 274 -2.06 0.04 7.33
CA GLN A 274 -3.14 -0.22 6.37
C GLN A 274 -4.49 0.30 6.89
N ARG A 275 -4.81 0.09 8.17
CA ARG A 275 -5.96 0.73 8.84
C ARG A 275 -5.87 2.25 8.77
N THR A 276 -4.70 2.82 9.04
CA THR A 276 -4.48 4.27 8.97
C THR A 276 -4.75 4.80 7.57
N ALA A 277 -4.31 4.08 6.53
CA ALA A 277 -4.57 4.44 5.14
C ALA A 277 -6.07 4.44 4.80
N ILE A 278 -6.78 3.37 5.19
CA ILE A 278 -8.22 3.23 5.01
C ILE A 278 -8.96 4.38 5.68
N PHE A 279 -8.63 4.66 6.95
CA PHE A 279 -9.35 5.65 7.74
C PHE A 279 -9.09 7.09 7.27
N ARG A 280 -7.83 7.42 6.95
CA ARG A 280 -7.49 8.74 6.39
C ARG A 280 -8.19 8.98 5.06
N PHE A 281 -8.23 7.96 4.19
CA PHE A 281 -8.92 8.07 2.90
C PHE A 281 -10.44 8.20 3.07
N PHE A 282 -11.04 7.44 3.99
CA PHE A 282 -12.46 7.60 4.34
C PHE A 282 -12.76 9.02 4.85
N GLN A 283 -11.96 9.55 5.77
CA GLN A 283 -12.12 10.92 6.28
C GLN A 283 -11.93 11.96 5.18
N TYR A 284 -11.00 11.74 4.25
CA TYR A 284 -10.82 12.63 3.09
C TYR A 284 -12.06 12.67 2.21
N ILE A 285 -12.69 11.53 1.93
CA ILE A 285 -13.92 11.48 1.14
C ILE A 285 -15.09 12.16 1.87
N GLU A 286 -15.21 11.94 3.18
CA GLU A 286 -16.35 12.46 3.96
C GLU A 286 -16.24 13.95 4.28
N ASN A 287 -15.02 14.46 4.49
CA ASN A 287 -14.81 15.84 4.93
C ASN A 287 -14.53 16.82 3.78
N ASN A 288 -14.35 16.33 2.55
CA ASN A 288 -14.04 17.18 1.41
C ASN A 288 -15.31 17.51 0.60
N GLU A 289 -15.86 18.69 0.87
CA GLU A 289 -17.07 19.21 0.19
C GLU A 289 -16.85 19.55 -1.30
N GLU A 290 -15.59 19.63 -1.76
CA GLU A 290 -15.27 19.90 -3.17
C GLU A 290 -15.42 18.67 -4.07
N ILE A 291 -15.53 17.47 -3.48
CA ILE A 291 -15.71 16.23 -4.23
C ILE A 291 -17.18 16.11 -4.65
N ASP A 292 -17.44 16.17 -5.96
CA ASP A 292 -18.79 15.95 -6.48
C ASP A 292 -19.30 14.51 -6.23
N ASP A 293 -20.61 14.33 -6.25
CA ASP A 293 -21.26 13.05 -5.93
C ASP A 293 -20.81 11.87 -6.83
N LYS A 294 -20.43 12.15 -8.09
CA LYS A 294 -19.99 11.11 -9.03
C LYS A 294 -18.58 10.66 -8.67
N CYS A 295 -17.68 11.61 -8.44
CA CYS A 295 -16.33 11.34 -7.97
C CYS A 295 -16.36 10.63 -6.62
N LYS A 296 -17.19 11.09 -5.68
CA LYS A 296 -17.38 10.47 -4.37
C LYS A 296 -17.77 8.99 -4.49
N ASN A 297 -18.75 8.67 -5.34
CA ASN A 297 -19.16 7.28 -5.59
C ASN A 297 -18.03 6.38 -6.10
N VAL A 298 -17.18 6.89 -7.01
CA VAL A 298 -16.03 6.15 -7.53
C VAL A 298 -14.96 5.96 -6.45
N LEU A 299 -14.65 7.00 -5.68
CA LEU A 299 -13.70 6.93 -4.57
C LEU A 299 -14.17 5.98 -3.46
N ASP A 300 -15.46 5.98 -3.14
CA ASP A 300 -16.07 5.03 -2.19
C ASP A 300 -15.91 3.58 -2.67
N LYS A 301 -16.11 3.32 -3.97
CA LYS A 301 -15.88 1.98 -4.54
C LYS A 301 -14.41 1.56 -4.44
N LEU A 302 -13.46 2.47 -4.67
CA LEU A 302 -12.03 2.19 -4.52
C LEU A 302 -11.69 1.89 -3.05
N LEU A 303 -12.22 2.67 -2.11
CA LEU A 303 -12.09 2.42 -0.68
C LEU A 303 -12.65 1.05 -0.29
N LEU A 304 -13.83 0.69 -0.81
CA LEU A 304 -14.46 -0.61 -0.57
C LEU A 304 -13.60 -1.76 -1.12
N VAL A 305 -13.08 -1.66 -2.34
CA VAL A 305 -12.19 -2.68 -2.92
C VAL A 305 -10.95 -2.87 -2.04
N PHE A 306 -10.29 -1.77 -1.66
CA PHE A 306 -9.09 -1.84 -0.83
C PHE A 306 -9.39 -2.44 0.54
N THR A 307 -10.48 -2.00 1.19
CA THR A 307 -10.88 -2.46 2.53
C THR A 307 -11.26 -3.94 2.52
N LEU A 308 -12.05 -4.39 1.54
CA LEU A 308 -12.43 -5.79 1.41
C LEU A 308 -11.22 -6.68 1.11
N LYS A 309 -10.28 -6.21 0.28
CA LYS A 309 -9.04 -6.94 0.02
C LYS A 309 -8.18 -7.06 1.28
N PHE A 310 -8.08 -5.98 2.05
CA PHE A 310 -7.41 -5.98 3.35
C PHE A 310 -8.05 -6.99 4.33
N LEU A 311 -9.37 -7.05 4.41
CA LEU A 311 -10.07 -8.03 5.27
C LEU A 311 -9.88 -9.46 4.75
N GLU A 312 -9.94 -9.68 3.43
CA GLU A 312 -9.69 -10.98 2.78
C GLU A 312 -8.29 -11.52 3.14
N GLU A 313 -7.27 -10.67 3.07
CA GLU A 313 -5.88 -11.03 3.40
C GLU A 313 -5.65 -11.34 4.88
N ASN A 314 -6.56 -10.89 5.77
CA ASN A 314 -6.46 -11.05 7.22
C ASN A 314 -7.59 -11.92 7.82
N LEU A 315 -8.28 -12.71 6.98
CA LEU A 315 -9.37 -13.60 7.42
C LEU A 315 -8.91 -14.53 8.55
N ASN A 316 -7.69 -15.04 8.49
CA ASN A 316 -7.14 -15.92 9.52
C ASN A 316 -7.19 -15.29 10.92
N LEU A 317 -6.85 -14.01 11.06
CA LEU A 317 -6.87 -13.29 12.34
C LEU A 317 -8.30 -12.95 12.78
N LEU A 318 -9.18 -12.62 11.82
CA LEU A 318 -10.59 -12.33 12.08
C LEU A 318 -11.34 -13.58 12.59
N PHE A 319 -11.03 -14.76 12.04
CA PHE A 319 -11.53 -16.04 12.55
C PHE A 319 -10.87 -16.44 13.87
N GLU A 320 -9.54 -16.24 14.01
CA GLU A 320 -8.81 -16.59 15.24
C GLU A 320 -9.37 -15.88 16.48
N GLY A 321 -9.71 -14.59 16.37
CA GLY A 321 -10.34 -13.85 17.47
C GLY A 321 -11.87 -13.91 17.50
N ASN A 322 -12.48 -14.81 16.72
CA ASN A 322 -13.93 -15.04 16.66
C ASN A 322 -14.77 -13.82 16.25
N TYR A 323 -14.20 -12.85 15.54
CA TYR A 323 -14.99 -11.78 14.94
C TYR A 323 -15.83 -12.33 13.79
N PHE A 324 -15.20 -13.12 12.90
CA PHE A 324 -15.91 -13.93 11.92
C PHE A 324 -16.11 -15.34 12.49
N ASN A 325 -17.34 -15.83 12.42
CA ASN A 325 -17.75 -17.10 13.01
C ASN A 325 -18.37 -18.08 11.99
N ASN A 326 -18.58 -17.64 10.74
CA ASN A 326 -19.15 -18.47 9.68
C ASN A 326 -18.42 -18.24 8.36
N GLY A 327 -18.43 -19.25 7.48
CA GLY A 327 -17.79 -19.18 6.17
C GLY A 327 -18.55 -18.32 5.14
N SER A 328 -19.82 -18.03 5.37
CA SER A 328 -20.66 -17.24 4.45
C SER A 328 -20.11 -15.83 4.24
N ILE A 329 -19.44 -15.27 5.24
CA ILE A 329 -18.81 -13.95 5.14
C ILE A 329 -17.68 -13.90 4.11
N ASN A 330 -16.88 -14.96 4.04
CA ASN A 330 -15.79 -15.05 3.08
C ASN A 330 -16.33 -15.08 1.65
N ILE A 331 -17.36 -15.90 1.42
CA ILE A 331 -18.05 -15.98 0.12
C ILE A 331 -18.63 -14.61 -0.27
N TRP A 332 -19.23 -13.90 0.69
CA TRP A 332 -19.74 -12.55 0.46
C TRP A 332 -18.64 -11.56 0.08
N ILE A 333 -17.51 -11.53 0.82
CA ILE A 333 -16.36 -10.65 0.52
C ILE A 333 -15.86 -10.91 -0.91
N GLN A 334 -15.69 -12.18 -1.29
CA GLN A 334 -15.20 -12.58 -2.62
C GLN A 334 -16.14 -12.12 -3.73
N ASN A 335 -17.45 -12.39 -3.60
CA ASN A 335 -18.44 -11.96 -4.58
C ASN A 335 -18.51 -10.43 -4.68
N ARG A 336 -18.48 -9.73 -3.53
CA ARG A 336 -18.53 -8.27 -3.50
C ARG A 336 -17.29 -7.64 -4.13
N LEU A 337 -16.11 -8.21 -3.92
CA LEU A 337 -14.88 -7.79 -4.59
C LEU A 337 -14.97 -7.96 -6.10
N ILE A 338 -15.46 -9.11 -6.58
CA ILE A 338 -15.67 -9.37 -8.01
C ILE A 338 -16.61 -8.33 -8.61
N ASP A 339 -17.75 -8.07 -7.97
CA ASP A 339 -18.74 -7.10 -8.45
C ASP A 339 -18.16 -5.68 -8.50
N LEU A 340 -17.45 -5.26 -7.46
CA LEU A 340 -16.82 -3.94 -7.43
C LEU A 340 -15.73 -3.79 -8.49
N CYS A 341 -14.90 -4.83 -8.69
CA CYS A 341 -13.88 -4.84 -9.73
C CYS A 341 -14.52 -4.74 -11.13
N HIS A 342 -15.61 -5.47 -11.36
CA HIS A 342 -16.35 -5.39 -12.61
C HIS A 342 -16.96 -3.99 -12.80
N ASN A 343 -17.54 -3.38 -11.77
CA ASN A 343 -18.14 -2.04 -11.88
C ASN A 343 -17.10 -0.94 -12.14
N LEU A 344 -15.94 -1.01 -11.47
CA LEU A 344 -14.86 -0.02 -11.62
C LEU A 344 -14.10 -0.16 -12.94
N ARG A 345 -14.24 -1.28 -13.67
CA ARG A 345 -13.54 -1.50 -14.94
C ARG A 345 -13.81 -0.40 -15.98
N ASN A 346 -15.03 0.13 -15.99
CA ASN A 346 -15.45 1.16 -16.94
C ASN A 346 -14.76 2.51 -16.67
N GLU A 347 -14.39 2.77 -15.41
CA GLU A 347 -13.70 3.99 -14.99
C GLU A 347 -12.18 3.82 -14.99
N ALA A 348 -11.67 2.60 -15.18
CA ALA A 348 -10.26 2.26 -14.94
C ALA A 348 -9.28 3.13 -15.72
N ALA A 349 -9.57 3.41 -17.01
CA ALA A 349 -8.73 4.29 -17.84
C ALA A 349 -8.69 5.72 -17.29
N ALA A 350 -9.83 6.31 -16.98
CA ALA A 350 -9.92 7.65 -16.40
C ALA A 350 -9.20 7.74 -15.03
N LEU A 351 -9.33 6.69 -14.21
CA LEU A 351 -8.69 6.58 -12.90
C LEU A 351 -7.16 6.57 -12.96
N VAL A 352 -6.56 6.03 -14.02
CA VAL A 352 -5.09 6.11 -14.19
C VAL A 352 -4.68 7.38 -14.92
N ASP A 353 -5.49 7.86 -15.86
CA ASP A 353 -5.18 9.04 -16.68
C ASP A 353 -5.12 10.34 -15.88
N VAL A 354 -5.87 10.45 -14.77
CA VAL A 354 -5.78 11.62 -13.87
C VAL A 354 -4.38 11.80 -13.26
N PHE A 355 -3.59 10.73 -13.19
CA PHE A 355 -2.21 10.75 -12.67
C PHE A 355 -1.16 10.52 -13.75
N ALA A 356 -1.56 10.09 -14.95
CA ALA A 356 -0.64 9.67 -15.99
C ALA A 356 0.31 10.80 -16.39
N PRO A 357 1.64 10.59 -16.33
CA PRO A 357 2.56 11.58 -16.86
C PRO A 357 2.50 11.58 -18.41
N PRO A 358 2.96 12.65 -19.07
CA PRO A 358 3.10 12.68 -20.52
C PRO A 358 3.90 11.49 -21.05
N ASP A 359 3.58 11.02 -22.26
CA ASP A 359 4.16 9.79 -22.85
C ASP A 359 5.70 9.79 -22.88
N HIS A 360 6.35 10.96 -23.03
CA HIS A 360 7.81 11.07 -23.02
C HIS A 360 8.44 10.85 -21.63
N ILE A 361 7.69 11.13 -20.55
CA ILE A 361 8.08 10.83 -19.17
C ILE A 361 7.73 9.38 -18.83
N LEU A 362 6.54 8.91 -19.21
CA LEU A 362 6.12 7.52 -18.99
C LEU A 362 7.05 6.54 -19.71
N ASN A 363 7.52 6.93 -20.90
CA ASN A 363 8.49 6.23 -21.72
C ASN A 363 8.19 4.72 -21.88
N SER A 364 6.93 4.41 -22.20
CA SER A 364 6.43 3.05 -22.34
C SER A 364 5.63 2.88 -23.62
N VAL A 365 6.02 1.90 -24.45
CA VAL A 365 5.29 1.57 -25.70
C VAL A 365 3.91 0.98 -25.45
N LEU A 366 3.63 0.44 -24.26
CA LEU A 366 2.32 -0.12 -23.90
C LEU A 366 1.40 0.91 -23.24
N GLY A 367 1.98 1.97 -22.66
CA GLY A 367 1.26 3.02 -21.94
C GLY A 367 0.94 4.26 -22.76
N VAL A 368 1.04 4.21 -24.09
CA VAL A 368 0.79 5.38 -24.96
C VAL A 368 -0.63 5.92 -24.83
N THR A 369 -0.76 7.26 -24.80
CA THR A 369 -2.05 7.92 -24.54
C THR A 369 -3.06 7.72 -25.68
N ASP A 370 -2.60 7.54 -26.91
CA ASP A 370 -3.47 7.34 -28.09
C ASP A 370 -3.94 5.90 -28.29
N GLY A 371 -3.49 4.97 -27.43
CA GLY A 371 -3.83 3.55 -27.51
C GLY A 371 -3.20 2.80 -28.69
N LYS A 372 -2.35 3.42 -29.52
CA LYS A 372 -1.72 2.81 -30.71
C LYS A 372 -0.49 1.97 -30.35
N VAL A 373 -0.68 1.05 -29.42
CA VAL A 373 0.38 0.25 -28.81
C VAL A 373 1.23 -0.51 -29.84
N TYR A 374 0.60 -1.14 -30.83
CA TYR A 374 1.35 -1.91 -31.84
C TYR A 374 2.18 -1.04 -32.77
N GLU A 375 1.70 0.16 -33.10
CA GLU A 375 2.49 1.15 -33.85
C GLU A 375 3.69 1.63 -33.03
N ALA A 376 3.48 1.89 -31.73
CA ALA A 376 4.54 2.28 -30.80
C ALA A 376 5.61 1.19 -30.65
N ILE A 377 5.21 -0.08 -30.48
CA ILE A 377 6.13 -1.23 -30.46
C ILE A 377 6.91 -1.29 -31.77
N ASN A 378 6.23 -1.22 -32.92
CA ASN A 378 6.87 -1.32 -34.22
C ASN A 378 7.87 -0.18 -34.45
N LYS A 379 7.49 1.05 -34.10
CA LYS A 379 8.34 2.24 -34.16
C LYS A 379 9.59 2.06 -33.30
N GLN A 380 9.44 1.54 -32.08
CA GLN A 380 10.57 1.33 -31.18
C GLN A 380 11.56 0.30 -31.73
N ILE A 381 11.06 -0.82 -32.27
CA ILE A 381 11.87 -1.87 -32.90
C ILE A 381 12.69 -1.29 -34.07
N HIS A 382 12.07 -0.47 -34.91
CA HIS A 382 12.72 0.15 -36.08
C HIS A 382 13.64 1.32 -35.74
N SER A 383 13.43 1.97 -34.59
CA SER A 383 14.29 3.08 -34.15
C SER A 383 15.69 2.61 -33.71
N ASN A 384 15.81 1.36 -33.24
CA ASN A 384 17.08 0.80 -32.82
C ASN A 384 17.88 0.32 -34.03
N LYS A 385 18.97 1.03 -34.33
CA LYS A 385 19.87 0.77 -35.47
C LYS A 385 20.45 -0.64 -35.49
N HIS A 386 20.50 -1.31 -34.35
CA HIS A 386 21.10 -2.65 -34.23
C HIS A 386 20.09 -3.79 -34.40
N THR A 387 18.78 -3.52 -34.41
CA THR A 387 17.74 -4.56 -34.42
C THR A 387 17.85 -5.51 -35.62
N PHE A 388 18.09 -4.97 -36.81
CA PHE A 388 18.10 -5.73 -38.06
C PHE A 388 19.50 -6.00 -38.61
N LEU A 389 20.54 -5.59 -37.87
CA LEU A 389 21.91 -5.86 -38.28
C LEU A 389 22.28 -7.31 -37.95
N THR A 390 23.04 -7.95 -38.82
CA THR A 390 23.67 -9.23 -38.50
C THR A 390 24.62 -9.03 -37.32
N PRO A 391 24.46 -9.77 -36.21
CA PRO A 391 25.38 -9.69 -35.08
C PRO A 391 26.83 -9.96 -35.53
N ALA A 392 27.78 -9.16 -35.02
CA ALA A 392 29.17 -9.24 -35.43
C ALA A 392 29.79 -10.64 -35.21
N TRP A 393 29.39 -11.33 -34.15
CA TRP A 393 29.87 -12.67 -33.80
C TRP A 393 29.43 -13.76 -34.78
N ILE A 394 28.32 -13.59 -35.52
CA ILE A 394 27.89 -14.56 -36.54
C ILE A 394 28.94 -14.67 -37.66
N LYS A 395 29.55 -13.54 -38.05
CA LYS A 395 30.58 -13.53 -39.09
C LYS A 395 31.91 -14.14 -38.62
N GLN A 396 32.16 -14.18 -37.31
CA GLN A 396 33.41 -14.69 -36.74
C GLN A 396 33.30 -16.19 -36.40
N ASP A 397 32.22 -16.63 -35.75
CA ASP A 397 32.16 -17.96 -35.13
C ASP A 397 31.43 -19.02 -35.97
N LEU A 398 30.35 -18.65 -36.68
CA LEU A 398 29.58 -19.61 -37.48
C LEU A 398 30.28 -19.98 -38.80
N ILE A 399 31.01 -19.03 -39.41
CA ILE A 399 31.80 -19.28 -40.62
C ILE A 399 32.99 -20.20 -40.32
N GLN A 400 33.57 -20.13 -39.11
CA GLN A 400 34.64 -21.03 -38.69
C GLN A 400 34.13 -22.44 -38.37
N ARG A 401 32.95 -22.59 -37.72
CA ARG A 401 32.35 -23.90 -37.42
C ARG A 401 31.88 -24.68 -38.65
N SER A 402 31.64 -24.02 -39.78
CA SER A 402 31.34 -24.67 -41.07
C SER A 402 32.57 -25.31 -41.74
N LYS A 403 33.78 -25.09 -41.22
CA LYS A 403 35.04 -25.63 -41.78
C LYS A 403 35.64 -26.77 -40.95
N LEU A 404 34.92 -27.23 -39.92
CA LEU A 404 35.17 -28.46 -39.17
C LEU A 404 34.06 -29.45 -39.51
#